data_AF-A0A941ST32-F1
#
_entry.id   AF-A0A941ST32-F1
#
_cell.length_a   1.000
_cell.length_b   1.000
_cell.length_c   1.000
_cell.angle_alpha   90.00
_cell.angle_beta   90.00
_cell.angle_gamma   90.00
#
_symmetry.space_group_name_H-M   'P 1'
#
loop_
_entity.id
_entity.type
_entity.pdbx_description
1 polymer ?
#
loop_
_entity_poly.entity_id
_entity_poly.type
_entity_poly.pdbx_seq_one_letter_code
_entity_poly.pdbx_strand_id
1 'polypeptide(L)'
;MVEQAAQERFAALVKLLRAPGPVNPDYVAPEAEACAQAGVTEAMLLAAAIAAAGWERAQDWDAALDWLAAAAEAGSSSARAQLSLLTGRQDENWRALARSADIEAWRSARTRRVARETPWIAMSEGFLDARQCAWLIARARPLEEASLVYDAVTGKAVQHDVRTNTAATFQLIDIDAPMLLLRERVANTVGVPVSHLENLSIFHYLPGQRFTSHVDYLTPSRDRADIAARGQRAYTFLVYLNDDFDAGGTHFIDLGQTFRGKAGEALFWRNATETGEPDPRTTHEGLTPTRGEKWVLSIFIRDKPQTFG
;
A
#
# COMPACT_ATOMS: atom_id res chain seq x y z
N MET A 1 -16.88 -1.75 33.05
CA MET A 1 -15.76 -0.90 33.56
C MET A 1 -14.44 -1.24 32.90
N VAL A 2 -13.99 -2.50 32.88
CA VAL A 2 -12.71 -2.90 32.25
C VAL A 2 -12.69 -2.63 30.74
N GLU A 3 -13.73 -3.01 30.01
CA GLU A 3 -13.84 -2.78 28.56
C GLU A 3 -13.87 -1.29 28.19
N GLN A 4 -14.58 -0.47 28.96
CA GLN A 4 -14.62 0.98 28.74
C GLN A 4 -13.24 1.64 28.92
N ALA A 5 -12.49 1.23 29.96
CA ALA A 5 -11.12 1.72 30.16
C ALA A 5 -10.18 1.26 29.03
N ALA A 6 -10.35 0.04 28.51
CA ALA A 6 -9.61 -0.45 27.35
C ALA A 6 -9.95 0.34 26.07
N GLN A 7 -11.23 0.71 25.88
CA GLN A 7 -11.66 1.53 24.75
C GLN A 7 -11.00 2.91 24.77
N GLU A 8 -10.93 3.55 25.94
CA GLU A 8 -10.28 4.86 26.11
C GLU A 8 -8.77 4.79 25.85
N ARG A 9 -8.10 3.75 26.36
CA ARG A 9 -6.69 3.47 26.09
C ARG A 9 -6.43 3.25 24.61
N PHE A 10 -7.25 2.43 23.95
CA PHE A 10 -7.14 2.21 22.52
C PHE A 10 -7.38 3.50 21.71
N ALA A 11 -8.36 4.32 22.10
CA ALA A 11 -8.57 5.62 21.46
C ALA A 11 -7.36 6.56 21.61
N ALA A 12 -6.65 6.53 22.74
CA ALA A 12 -5.40 7.26 22.93
C ALA A 12 -4.28 6.69 22.03
N LEU A 13 -4.19 5.37 21.89
CA LEU A 13 -3.25 4.72 20.98
C LEU A 13 -3.51 5.10 19.51
N VAL A 14 -4.76 5.15 19.07
CA VAL A 14 -5.13 5.63 17.73
C VAL A 14 -4.68 7.08 17.52
N LYS A 15 -4.90 7.96 18.50
CA LYS A 15 -4.42 9.35 18.42
C LYS A 15 -2.90 9.43 18.30
N LEU A 16 -2.17 8.58 19.03
CA LEU A 16 -0.71 8.49 18.95
C LEU A 16 -0.26 8.07 17.54
N LEU A 17 -0.89 7.03 16.96
CA LEU A 17 -0.56 6.52 15.62
C LEU A 17 -0.94 7.48 14.49
N ARG A 18 -1.90 8.39 14.72
CA ARG A 18 -2.27 9.45 13.76
C ARG A 18 -1.43 10.72 13.90
N ALA A 19 -0.70 10.87 14.99
CA ALA A 19 0.11 12.06 15.23
C ALA A 19 1.38 12.02 14.36
N PRO A 20 1.86 13.18 13.85
CA PRO A 20 3.12 13.23 13.14
C PRO A 20 4.29 12.99 14.09
N GLY A 21 5.24 12.16 13.66
CA GLY A 21 6.48 11.89 14.39
C GLY A 21 6.69 10.41 14.68
N PRO A 22 7.86 10.05 15.25
CA PRO A 22 8.14 8.68 15.61
C PRO A 22 7.25 8.23 16.77
N VAL A 23 6.70 7.01 16.67
CA VAL A 23 5.99 6.34 17.76
C VAL A 23 6.92 5.39 18.49
N ASN A 24 6.73 5.21 19.79
CA ASN A 24 7.50 4.23 20.56
C ASN A 24 6.94 2.82 20.28
N PRO A 25 7.67 1.96 19.57
CA PRO A 25 7.16 0.64 19.21
C PRO A 25 6.99 -0.29 20.41
N ASP A 26 7.85 -0.15 21.42
CA ASP A 26 7.80 -0.91 22.68
C ASP A 26 6.52 -0.63 23.50
N TYR A 27 5.82 0.45 23.17
CA TYR A 27 4.53 0.78 23.77
C TYR A 27 3.35 0.33 22.89
N VAL A 28 3.41 0.62 21.59
CA VAL A 28 2.26 0.46 20.69
C VAL A 28 1.81 -1.00 20.59
N ALA A 29 2.72 -1.94 20.37
CA ALA A 29 2.35 -3.34 20.18
C ALA A 29 1.79 -3.99 21.46
N PRO A 30 2.44 -3.88 22.64
CA PRO A 30 1.87 -4.41 23.88
C PRO A 30 0.54 -3.74 24.26
N GLU A 31 0.38 -2.45 24.00
CA GLU A 31 -0.84 -1.72 24.33
C GLU A 31 -2.02 -2.14 23.41
N ALA A 32 -1.75 -2.33 22.12
CA ALA A 32 -2.74 -2.85 21.17
C ALA A 32 -3.21 -4.25 21.58
N GLU A 33 -2.28 -5.16 21.90
CA GLU A 33 -2.62 -6.52 22.34
C GLU A 33 -3.36 -6.52 23.68
N ALA A 34 -2.96 -5.70 24.65
CA ALA A 34 -3.66 -5.60 25.92
C ALA A 34 -5.11 -5.12 25.74
N CYS A 35 -5.35 -4.14 24.85
CA CYS A 35 -6.69 -3.69 24.51
C CYS A 35 -7.49 -4.78 23.77
N ALA A 36 -6.84 -5.51 22.85
CA ALA A 36 -7.44 -6.62 22.12
C ALA A 36 -7.89 -7.75 23.06
N GLN A 37 -7.03 -8.15 24.00
CA GLN A 37 -7.32 -9.14 25.03
C GLN A 37 -8.46 -8.69 25.97
N ALA A 38 -8.62 -7.38 26.17
CA ALA A 38 -9.72 -6.80 26.93
C ALA A 38 -11.05 -6.72 26.16
N GLY A 39 -11.09 -7.17 24.90
CA GLY A 39 -12.31 -7.25 24.08
C GLY A 39 -12.49 -6.12 23.06
N VAL A 40 -11.55 -5.18 22.96
CA VAL A 40 -11.65 -4.08 21.99
C VAL A 40 -11.42 -4.62 20.58
N THR A 41 -12.48 -4.64 19.78
CA THR A 41 -12.47 -5.29 18.45
C THR A 41 -11.52 -4.62 17.46
N GLU A 42 -11.47 -3.29 17.46
CA GLU A 42 -10.53 -2.53 16.61
C GLU A 42 -9.07 -2.73 17.05
N ALA A 43 -8.84 -2.99 18.34
CA ALA A 43 -7.52 -3.34 18.83
C ALA A 43 -7.08 -4.73 18.37
N MET A 44 -8.01 -5.68 18.25
CA MET A 44 -7.72 -6.99 17.64
C MET A 44 -7.31 -6.83 16.16
N LEU A 45 -7.96 -5.94 15.41
CA LEU A 45 -7.55 -5.64 14.02
C LEU A 45 -6.14 -5.03 13.95
N LEU A 46 -5.82 -4.09 14.86
CA LEU A 46 -4.48 -3.51 14.93
C LEU A 46 -3.44 -4.55 15.34
N ALA A 47 -3.74 -5.40 16.32
CA ALA A 47 -2.86 -6.49 16.75
C ALA A 47 -2.60 -7.48 15.60
N ALA A 48 -3.63 -7.78 14.80
CA ALA A 48 -3.47 -8.57 13.58
C ALA A 48 -2.53 -7.90 12.57
N ALA A 49 -2.70 -6.60 12.31
CA ALA A 49 -1.83 -5.86 11.39
C ALA A 49 -0.37 -5.80 11.90
N ILE A 50 -0.15 -5.60 13.20
CA ILE A 50 1.18 -5.58 13.82
C ILE A 50 1.87 -6.94 13.67
N ALA A 51 1.17 -8.04 13.98
CA ALA A 51 1.69 -9.39 13.84
C ALA A 51 2.00 -9.75 12.37
N ALA A 52 1.08 -9.43 11.45
CA ALA A 52 1.25 -9.65 10.02
C ALA A 52 2.38 -8.80 9.41
N ALA A 53 2.57 -7.57 9.88
CA ALA A 53 3.64 -6.70 9.39
C ALA A 53 5.01 -7.07 9.97
N GLY A 54 5.07 -7.85 11.06
CA GLY A 54 6.29 -8.00 11.85
C GLY A 54 6.79 -6.65 12.37
N TRP A 55 5.85 -5.77 12.76
CA TRP A 55 6.20 -4.42 13.18
C TRP A 55 6.82 -4.47 14.57
N GLU A 56 8.15 -4.33 14.61
CA GLU A 56 8.97 -4.29 15.84
C GLU A 56 8.93 -5.59 16.65
N ARG A 57 8.59 -6.67 15.94
CA ARG A 57 8.57 -8.07 16.40
C ARG A 57 8.82 -8.98 15.20
N ALA A 58 9.00 -10.28 15.44
CA ALA A 58 8.96 -11.24 14.36
C ALA A 58 7.57 -11.25 13.70
N GLN A 59 7.55 -11.31 12.36
CA GLN A 59 6.32 -11.50 11.60
C GLN A 59 5.68 -12.84 12.00
N ASP A 60 4.37 -12.81 12.23
CA ASP A 60 3.60 -13.96 12.70
C ASP A 60 2.20 -13.95 12.07
N TRP A 61 2.05 -14.68 10.96
CA TRP A 61 0.79 -14.80 10.24
C TRP A 61 -0.24 -15.65 10.99
N ASP A 62 0.20 -16.61 11.80
CA ASP A 62 -0.72 -17.43 12.61
C ASP A 62 -1.37 -16.57 13.70
N ALA A 63 -0.57 -15.78 14.43
CA ALA A 63 -1.10 -14.82 15.40
C ALA A 63 -1.99 -13.76 14.73
N ALA A 64 -1.62 -13.28 13.54
CA ALA A 64 -2.45 -12.34 12.80
C ALA A 64 -3.83 -12.91 12.44
N LEU A 65 -3.86 -14.15 11.95
CA LEU A 65 -5.09 -14.87 11.60
C LEU A 65 -5.94 -15.19 12.84
N ASP A 66 -5.31 -15.52 13.97
CA ASP A 66 -6.01 -15.73 15.25
C ASP A 66 -6.68 -14.44 15.75
N TRP A 67 -6.00 -13.30 15.66
CA TRP A 67 -6.60 -12.00 16.00
C TRP A 67 -7.75 -11.63 15.06
N LEU A 68 -7.62 -11.89 13.76
CA LEU A 68 -8.72 -11.69 12.81
C LEU A 68 -9.92 -12.59 13.10
N ALA A 69 -9.68 -13.86 13.44
CA ALA A 69 -10.74 -14.79 13.82
C ALA A 69 -11.45 -14.30 15.10
N ALA A 70 -10.70 -13.88 16.12
CA ALA A 70 -11.24 -13.32 17.35
C ALA A 70 -12.09 -12.06 17.08
N ALA A 71 -11.61 -11.14 16.26
CA ALA A 71 -12.36 -9.95 15.86
C ALA A 71 -13.65 -10.30 15.10
N ALA A 72 -13.59 -11.30 14.22
CA ALA A 72 -14.76 -11.77 13.47
C ALA A 72 -15.82 -12.43 14.37
N GLU A 73 -15.38 -13.24 15.35
CA GLU A 73 -16.23 -13.81 16.40
C GLU A 73 -16.88 -12.72 17.25
N ALA A 74 -16.13 -11.65 17.58
CA ALA A 74 -16.62 -10.49 18.32
C ALA A 74 -17.58 -9.57 17.53
N GLY A 75 -17.83 -9.85 16.25
CA GLY A 75 -18.79 -9.09 15.44
C GLY A 75 -18.18 -8.15 14.40
N SER A 76 -16.85 -8.08 14.27
CA SER A 76 -16.20 -7.19 13.31
C SER A 76 -16.55 -7.55 11.87
N SER A 77 -17.30 -6.67 11.20
CA SER A 77 -17.57 -6.79 9.77
C SER A 77 -16.29 -6.72 8.94
N SER A 78 -15.33 -5.88 9.35
CA SER A 78 -14.02 -5.76 8.70
C SER A 78 -13.25 -7.08 8.76
N ALA A 79 -13.14 -7.70 9.93
CA ALA A 79 -12.40 -8.97 10.08
C ALA A 79 -13.05 -10.10 9.28
N ARG A 80 -14.39 -10.22 9.33
CA ARG A 80 -15.15 -11.20 8.54
C ARG A 80 -14.91 -11.04 7.04
N ALA A 81 -14.91 -9.80 6.56
CA ALA A 81 -14.69 -9.51 5.15
C ALA A 81 -13.24 -9.78 4.73
N GLN A 82 -12.25 -9.50 5.60
CA GLN A 82 -10.85 -9.89 5.37
C GLN A 82 -10.71 -11.41 5.25
N LEU A 83 -11.22 -12.19 6.21
CA LEU A 83 -11.14 -13.66 6.17
C LEU A 83 -11.84 -14.24 4.93
N SER A 84 -12.98 -13.67 4.56
CA SER A 84 -13.71 -14.07 3.35
C SER A 84 -12.91 -13.81 2.08
N LEU A 85 -12.23 -12.66 2.01
CA LEU A 85 -11.35 -12.34 0.89
C LEU A 85 -10.15 -13.29 0.84
N LEU A 86 -9.47 -13.49 1.98
CA LEU A 86 -8.28 -14.33 2.08
C LEU A 86 -8.53 -15.78 1.66
N THR A 87 -9.71 -16.30 1.97
CA THR A 87 -10.05 -17.71 1.70
C THR A 87 -10.88 -17.89 0.43
N GLY A 88 -11.50 -16.81 -0.07
CA GLY A 88 -12.48 -16.86 -1.14
C GLY A 88 -13.77 -17.59 -0.76
N ARG A 89 -14.02 -17.83 0.52
CA ARG A 89 -15.16 -18.58 1.06
C ARG A 89 -16.03 -17.69 1.95
N GLN A 90 -17.27 -18.12 2.14
CA GLN A 90 -18.20 -17.57 3.13
C GLN A 90 -18.51 -18.68 4.12
N ASP A 91 -18.19 -18.47 5.39
CA ASP A 91 -18.37 -19.44 6.47
C ASP A 91 -18.51 -18.68 7.79
N GLU A 92 -19.28 -19.21 8.75
CA GLU A 92 -19.44 -18.60 10.07
C GLU A 92 -18.46 -19.18 11.10
N ASN A 93 -17.77 -20.27 10.76
CA ASN A 93 -16.67 -20.80 11.57
C ASN A 93 -15.37 -20.02 11.29
N TRP A 94 -15.27 -18.83 11.87
CA TRP A 94 -14.17 -17.88 11.59
C TRP A 94 -12.79 -18.44 11.90
N ARG A 95 -12.63 -19.26 12.95
CA ARG A 95 -11.34 -19.90 13.27
C ARG A 95 -10.94 -20.97 12.26
N ALA A 96 -11.89 -21.77 11.77
CA ALA A 96 -11.60 -22.74 10.71
C ALA A 96 -11.31 -22.01 9.39
N LEU A 97 -12.05 -20.94 9.11
CA LEU A 97 -11.84 -20.10 7.94
C LEU A 97 -10.44 -19.49 7.95
N ALA A 98 -10.04 -18.84 9.05
CA ALA A 98 -8.72 -18.24 9.21
C ALA A 98 -7.58 -19.24 8.98
N ARG A 99 -7.68 -20.45 9.58
CA ARG A 99 -6.68 -21.52 9.36
C ARG A 99 -6.63 -22.07 7.93
N SER A 100 -7.67 -21.84 7.13
CA SER A 100 -7.71 -22.26 5.73
C SER A 100 -7.15 -21.21 4.77
N ALA A 101 -6.74 -20.03 5.26
CA ALA A 101 -6.13 -19.00 4.43
C ALA A 101 -4.75 -19.48 3.92
N ASP A 102 -4.60 -19.55 2.60
CA ASP A 102 -3.34 -19.90 1.97
C ASP A 102 -2.41 -18.68 1.85
N ILE A 103 -1.71 -18.41 2.95
CA ILE A 103 -0.79 -17.27 3.07
C ILE A 103 0.29 -17.31 1.99
N GLU A 104 0.83 -18.50 1.69
CA GLU A 104 1.88 -18.66 0.69
C GLU A 104 1.38 -18.33 -0.72
N ALA A 105 0.21 -18.83 -1.11
CA ALA A 105 -0.38 -18.48 -2.41
C ALA A 105 -0.71 -16.98 -2.54
N TRP A 106 -1.04 -16.33 -1.41
CA TRP A 106 -1.30 -14.89 -1.37
C TRP A 106 -0.05 -14.06 -1.61
N ARG A 107 1.09 -14.41 -1.02
CA ARG A 107 2.34 -13.67 -1.17
C ARG A 107 3.21 -14.13 -2.35
N SER A 108 2.89 -15.26 -2.96
CA SER A 108 3.65 -15.82 -4.08
C SER A 108 3.84 -14.82 -5.22
N ALA A 109 5.07 -14.78 -5.75
CA ALA A 109 5.41 -13.93 -6.90
C ALA A 109 4.49 -14.21 -8.09
N ARG A 110 4.18 -13.16 -8.87
CA ARG A 110 3.45 -13.26 -10.12
C ARG A 110 4.40 -13.20 -11.32
N THR A 111 3.98 -13.80 -12.42
CA THR A 111 4.79 -13.85 -13.63
C THR A 111 4.96 -12.44 -14.20
N ARG A 112 6.21 -12.04 -14.44
CA ARG A 112 6.53 -10.77 -15.09
C ARG A 112 6.86 -10.97 -16.57
N ARG A 113 6.36 -10.06 -17.40
CA ARG A 113 6.77 -9.89 -18.79
C ARG A 113 7.58 -8.60 -18.89
N VAL A 114 8.84 -8.70 -19.30
CA VAL A 114 9.64 -7.51 -19.60
C VAL A 114 9.07 -6.87 -20.86
N ALA A 115 8.59 -5.64 -20.72
CA ALA A 115 8.06 -4.85 -21.84
C ALA A 115 9.15 -4.02 -22.51
N ARG A 116 10.21 -3.68 -21.76
CA ARG A 116 11.39 -2.96 -22.24
C ARG A 116 12.60 -3.23 -21.35
N GLU A 117 13.77 -3.39 -21.96
CA GLU A 117 15.03 -3.62 -21.24
C GLU A 117 15.71 -2.33 -20.77
N THR A 118 15.56 -1.23 -21.52
CA THR A 118 16.22 0.05 -21.21
C THR A 118 15.34 1.26 -21.55
N PRO A 119 14.93 2.08 -20.55
CA PRO A 119 14.93 1.73 -19.12
C PRO A 119 14.12 0.45 -18.89
N TRP A 120 14.41 -0.26 -17.80
CA TRP A 120 13.74 -1.53 -17.53
C TRP A 120 12.29 -1.29 -17.09
N ILE A 121 11.33 -1.82 -17.86
CA ILE A 121 9.90 -1.74 -17.62
C ILE A 121 9.30 -3.14 -17.78
N ALA A 122 8.53 -3.57 -16.81
CA ALA A 122 7.83 -4.86 -16.83
C ALA A 122 6.35 -4.70 -16.50
N MET A 123 5.58 -5.71 -16.91
CA MET A 123 4.17 -5.85 -16.58
C MET A 123 3.91 -7.22 -15.97
N SER A 124 2.89 -7.32 -15.11
CA SER A 124 2.37 -8.60 -14.60
C SER A 124 0.89 -8.66 -14.88
N GLU A 125 0.50 -9.55 -15.78
CA GLU A 125 -0.91 -9.86 -16.04
C GLU A 125 -1.46 -10.72 -14.88
N GLY A 126 -2.73 -10.51 -14.52
CA GLY A 126 -3.37 -11.26 -13.41
C GLY A 126 -2.68 -11.07 -12.05
N PHE A 127 -2.11 -9.88 -11.78
CA PHE A 127 -1.45 -9.60 -10.51
C PHE A 127 -2.44 -9.57 -9.35
N LEU A 128 -3.61 -8.98 -9.58
CA LEU A 128 -4.79 -9.04 -8.70
C LEU A 128 -5.99 -9.64 -9.42
N ASP A 129 -6.87 -10.29 -8.64
CA ASP A 129 -8.22 -10.63 -9.10
C ASP A 129 -9.21 -9.47 -8.87
N ALA A 130 -10.41 -9.58 -9.43
CA ALA A 130 -11.44 -8.54 -9.32
C ALA A 130 -11.88 -8.27 -7.87
N ARG A 131 -11.85 -9.28 -6.98
CA ARG A 131 -12.22 -9.11 -5.57
C ARG A 131 -11.16 -8.33 -4.81
N GLN A 132 -9.88 -8.60 -5.09
CA GLN A 132 -8.74 -7.88 -4.55
C GLN A 132 -8.75 -6.41 -5.01
N CYS A 133 -9.04 -6.15 -6.29
CA CYS A 133 -9.21 -4.80 -6.80
C CYS A 133 -10.35 -4.04 -6.10
N ALA A 134 -11.53 -4.67 -6.01
CA ALA A 134 -12.68 -4.08 -5.33
C ALA A 134 -12.42 -3.81 -3.83
N TRP A 135 -11.70 -4.72 -3.16
CA TRP A 135 -11.27 -4.56 -1.78
C TRP A 135 -10.44 -3.29 -1.60
N LEU A 136 -9.39 -3.13 -2.41
CA LEU A 136 -8.49 -1.98 -2.33
C LEU A 136 -9.22 -0.65 -2.55
N ILE A 137 -10.10 -0.59 -3.55
CA ILE A 137 -10.93 0.60 -3.80
C ILE A 137 -11.83 0.90 -2.60
N ALA A 138 -12.50 -0.11 -2.03
CA ALA A 138 -13.38 0.07 -0.88
C ALA A 138 -12.62 0.54 0.38
N ARG A 139 -11.39 0.05 0.59
CA ARG A 139 -10.50 0.50 1.69
C ARG A 139 -10.01 1.92 1.49
N ALA A 140 -9.80 2.36 0.24
CA ALA A 140 -9.30 3.70 -0.07
C ALA A 140 -10.36 4.80 0.04
N ARG A 141 -11.59 4.55 -0.44
CA ARG A 141 -12.68 5.54 -0.47
C ARG A 141 -12.86 6.38 0.80
N PRO A 142 -12.90 5.79 2.03
CA PRO A 142 -13.11 6.59 3.25
C PRO A 142 -11.88 7.39 3.70
N LEU A 143 -10.71 7.14 3.12
CA LEU A 143 -9.42 7.75 3.48
C LEU A 143 -8.90 8.70 2.39
N GLU A 144 -9.71 8.98 1.36
CA GLU A 144 -9.29 9.88 0.29
C GLU A 144 -9.12 11.30 0.78
N GLU A 145 -7.91 11.81 0.58
CA GLU A 145 -7.57 13.21 0.75
C GLU A 145 -7.02 13.76 -0.57
N ALA A 146 -7.03 15.09 -0.75
CA ALA A 146 -6.40 15.70 -1.91
C ALA A 146 -4.91 15.31 -1.96
N SER A 147 -4.41 14.84 -3.11
CA SER A 147 -3.00 14.47 -3.23
C SER A 147 -2.13 15.73 -3.16
N LEU A 148 -1.38 15.89 -2.08
CA LEU A 148 -0.45 17.00 -1.92
C LEU A 148 0.89 16.68 -2.58
N VAL A 149 1.54 17.69 -3.15
CA VAL A 149 2.93 17.63 -3.63
C VAL A 149 3.77 18.45 -2.66
N TYR A 150 4.99 17.99 -2.33
CA TYR A 150 5.91 18.79 -1.53
C TYR A 150 6.43 19.96 -2.36
N ASP A 151 6.12 21.18 -1.91
CA ASP A 151 6.64 22.40 -2.50
C ASP A 151 8.15 22.49 -2.25
N ALA A 152 8.94 22.54 -3.32
CA ALA A 152 10.40 22.47 -3.26
C ALA A 152 11.07 23.70 -2.61
N VAL A 153 10.33 24.80 -2.43
CA VAL A 153 10.83 26.06 -1.85
C VAL A 153 10.52 26.13 -0.35
N THR A 154 9.35 25.66 0.04
CA THR A 154 8.81 25.81 1.40
C THR A 154 8.83 24.51 2.20
N GLY A 155 9.04 23.36 1.55
CA GLY A 155 8.99 22.03 2.16
C GLY A 155 7.60 21.62 2.65
N LYS A 156 6.56 22.40 2.34
CA LYS A 156 5.18 22.15 2.76
C LYS A 156 4.45 21.30 1.73
N ALA A 157 3.55 20.44 2.20
CA ALA A 157 2.62 19.74 1.34
C ALA A 157 1.58 20.75 0.79
N VAL A 158 1.63 21.04 -0.51
CA VAL A 158 0.74 21.99 -1.19
C VAL A 158 0.01 21.26 -2.31
N GLN A 159 -1.28 21.53 -2.47
CA GLN A 159 -2.03 21.09 -3.65
C GLN A 159 -1.54 21.91 -4.85
N HIS A 160 -0.73 21.29 -5.71
CA HIS A 160 -0.14 21.94 -6.87
C HIS A 160 -0.90 21.53 -8.14
N ASP A 161 -1.01 22.42 -9.14
CA ASP A 161 -1.65 22.16 -10.47
C ASP A 161 -1.05 20.96 -11.26
N VAL A 162 0.06 20.42 -10.74
CA VAL A 162 0.79 19.26 -11.24
C VAL A 162 0.04 17.97 -10.91
N ARG A 163 -0.74 17.94 -9.83
CA ARG A 163 -1.47 16.76 -9.36
C ARG A 163 -2.81 17.14 -8.75
N THR A 164 -3.90 16.75 -9.42
CA THR A 164 -5.27 17.17 -9.05
C THR A 164 -6.16 16.03 -8.54
N ASN A 165 -5.59 14.83 -8.39
CA ASN A 165 -6.29 13.61 -7.96
C ASN A 165 -6.35 13.47 -6.43
N THR A 166 -7.18 12.56 -5.91
CA THR A 166 -7.19 12.17 -4.49
C THR A 166 -6.34 10.93 -4.24
N ALA A 167 -5.90 10.76 -2.99
CA ALA A 167 -5.08 9.64 -2.55
C ALA A 167 -5.52 9.14 -1.17
N ALA A 168 -5.40 7.84 -0.95
CA ALA A 168 -5.37 7.23 0.36
C ALA A 168 -4.00 6.56 0.56
N THR A 169 -3.23 6.98 1.57
CA THR A 169 -1.95 6.35 1.92
C THR A 169 -2.09 5.63 3.25
N PHE A 170 -1.88 4.32 3.25
CA PHE A 170 -2.20 3.46 4.38
C PHE A 170 -1.03 3.41 5.36
N GLN A 171 -1.26 3.91 6.57
CA GLN A 171 -0.36 3.75 7.72
C GLN A 171 -0.65 2.42 8.44
N LEU A 172 0.14 2.10 9.46
CA LEU A 172 -0.08 0.90 10.28
C LEU A 172 -1.52 0.75 10.82
N ILE A 173 -2.16 1.86 11.20
CA ILE A 173 -3.53 1.86 11.74
C ILE A 173 -4.62 1.66 10.67
N ASP A 174 -4.29 1.84 9.39
CA ASP A 174 -5.23 1.75 8.27
C ASP A 174 -5.14 0.43 7.52
N ILE A 175 -3.93 -0.13 7.47
CA ILE A 175 -3.61 -1.31 6.67
C ILE A 175 -4.21 -2.58 7.28
N ASP A 176 -4.59 -3.51 6.41
CA ASP A 176 -5.16 -4.80 6.80
C ASP A 176 -4.33 -5.98 6.28
N ALA A 177 -4.69 -7.19 6.72
CA ALA A 177 -3.95 -8.41 6.38
C ALA A 177 -3.87 -8.67 4.85
N PRO A 178 -4.98 -8.56 4.07
CA PRO A 178 -4.90 -8.66 2.61
C PRO A 178 -3.91 -7.66 1.98
N MET A 179 -3.86 -6.43 2.46
CA MET A 179 -2.94 -5.41 1.96
C MET A 179 -1.48 -5.68 2.35
N LEU A 180 -1.23 -6.22 3.55
CA LEU A 180 0.11 -6.65 3.98
C LEU A 180 0.63 -7.82 3.12
N LEU A 181 -0.21 -8.82 2.84
CA LEU A 181 0.14 -9.91 1.90
C LEU A 181 0.40 -9.39 0.49
N LEU A 182 -0.35 -8.38 0.06
CA LEU A 182 -0.12 -7.74 -1.24
C LEU A 182 1.25 -7.06 -1.30
N ARG A 183 1.70 -6.42 -0.22
CA ARG A 183 3.05 -5.85 -0.15
C ARG A 183 4.11 -6.94 -0.28
N GLU A 184 3.94 -8.09 0.39
CA GLU A 184 4.84 -9.23 0.20
C GLU A 184 4.81 -9.76 -1.24
N ARG A 185 3.63 -9.84 -1.87
CA ARG A 185 3.49 -10.24 -3.28
C ARG A 185 4.25 -9.30 -4.21
N VAL A 186 4.17 -7.98 -3.99
CA VAL A 186 4.94 -6.99 -4.74
C VAL A 186 6.43 -7.22 -4.56
N ALA A 187 6.89 -7.36 -3.32
CA ALA A 187 8.28 -7.59 -2.98
C ALA A 187 8.83 -8.87 -3.66
N ASN A 188 8.10 -9.98 -3.58
CA ASN A 188 8.45 -11.26 -4.20
C ASN A 188 8.43 -11.20 -5.75
N THR A 189 7.51 -10.44 -6.34
CA THR A 189 7.41 -10.28 -7.81
C THR A 189 8.58 -9.46 -8.37
N VAL A 190 8.98 -8.41 -7.64
CA VAL A 190 10.12 -7.55 -8.03
C VAL A 190 11.45 -8.22 -7.68
N GLY A 191 11.49 -9.04 -6.63
CA GLY A 191 12.71 -9.68 -6.13
C GLY A 191 13.48 -8.82 -5.12
N VAL A 192 12.76 -8.10 -4.26
CA VAL A 192 13.32 -7.22 -3.22
C VAL A 192 12.74 -7.59 -1.84
N PRO A 193 13.39 -7.20 -0.73
CA PRO A 193 12.80 -7.37 0.60
C PRO A 193 11.55 -6.51 0.79
N VAL A 194 10.51 -7.02 1.45
CA VAL A 194 9.29 -6.25 1.74
C VAL A 194 9.55 -5.01 2.58
N SER A 195 10.59 -5.03 3.42
CA SER A 195 11.02 -3.89 4.22
C SER A 195 11.49 -2.70 3.39
N HIS A 196 11.78 -2.88 2.09
CA HIS A 196 12.19 -1.78 1.20
C HIS A 196 10.99 -1.00 0.64
N LEU A 197 9.76 -1.48 0.81
CA LEU A 197 8.56 -0.84 0.28
C LEU A 197 8.17 0.34 1.19
N GLU A 198 8.00 1.52 0.61
CA GLU A 198 7.27 2.63 1.25
C GLU A 198 5.80 2.25 1.48
N ASN A 199 5.06 3.09 2.21
CA ASN A 199 3.64 2.88 2.45
C ASN A 199 2.85 2.76 1.13
N LEU A 200 1.82 1.92 1.14
CA LEU A 200 0.95 1.69 -0.01
C LEU A 200 0.03 2.89 -0.17
N SER A 201 -0.05 3.43 -1.38
CA SER A 201 -0.99 4.49 -1.73
C SER A 201 -1.97 4.01 -2.82
N ILE A 202 -3.23 4.45 -2.73
CA ILE A 202 -4.22 4.29 -3.78
C ILE A 202 -4.61 5.67 -4.27
N PHE A 203 -4.51 5.88 -5.58
CA PHE A 203 -4.83 7.12 -6.26
C PHE A 203 -6.12 6.99 -7.05
N HIS A 204 -6.95 8.01 -6.95
CA HIS A 204 -8.25 8.09 -7.61
C HIS A 204 -8.34 9.35 -8.44
N TYR A 205 -8.62 9.18 -9.74
CA TYR A 205 -8.73 10.23 -10.74
C TYR A 205 -10.15 10.27 -11.32
N LEU A 206 -10.82 11.40 -11.15
CA LEU A 206 -12.05 11.76 -11.86
C LEU A 206 -11.74 12.27 -13.27
N PRO A 207 -12.72 12.32 -14.19
CA PRO A 207 -12.55 12.92 -15.51
C PRO A 207 -11.95 14.34 -15.42
N GLY A 208 -10.90 14.58 -16.21
CA GLY A 208 -10.17 15.86 -16.23
C GLY A 208 -9.05 15.99 -15.19
N GLN A 209 -8.96 15.10 -14.19
CA GLN A 209 -7.84 15.10 -13.23
C GLN A 209 -6.60 14.43 -13.83
N ARG A 210 -5.42 14.93 -13.45
CA ARG A 210 -4.15 14.51 -14.04
C ARG A 210 -3.03 14.47 -13.03
N PHE A 211 -1.96 13.79 -13.43
CA PHE A 211 -0.63 13.95 -12.84
C PHE A 211 0.33 14.27 -13.97
N THR A 212 0.78 15.52 -14.05
CA THR A 212 1.68 16.00 -15.11
C THR A 212 3.04 15.31 -15.03
N SER A 213 3.83 15.46 -16.08
CA SER A 213 5.23 15.01 -16.15
C SER A 213 6.00 15.11 -14.84
N HIS A 214 6.51 13.99 -14.35
CA HIS A 214 7.32 13.88 -13.15
C HIS A 214 8.27 12.69 -13.21
N VAL A 215 9.10 12.57 -12.16
CA VAL A 215 9.98 11.44 -11.91
C VAL A 215 9.72 10.92 -10.51
N ASP A 216 9.88 9.61 -10.31
CA ASP A 216 9.67 8.98 -9.01
C ASP A 216 10.96 8.80 -8.21
N TYR A 217 12.13 8.87 -8.86
CA TYR A 217 13.39 8.94 -8.13
C TYR A 217 13.48 10.25 -7.34
N LEU A 218 14.19 10.20 -6.23
CA LEU A 218 14.61 11.36 -5.47
C LEU A 218 15.76 12.07 -6.18
N THR A 219 15.69 13.39 -6.25
CA THR A 219 16.68 14.22 -6.94
C THR A 219 17.88 14.46 -6.01
N PRO A 220 19.10 13.96 -6.31
CA PRO A 220 20.23 14.00 -5.37
C PRO A 220 20.63 15.39 -4.88
N SER A 221 20.41 16.44 -5.69
CA SER A 221 20.70 17.83 -5.32
C SER A 221 19.73 18.40 -4.29
N ARG A 222 18.50 17.88 -4.22
CA ARG A 222 17.44 18.36 -3.32
C ARG A 222 17.22 17.42 -2.14
N ASP A 223 17.28 16.12 -2.38
CA ASP A 223 16.79 15.09 -1.46
C ASP A 223 17.95 14.32 -0.78
N ARG A 224 19.15 14.92 -0.72
CA ARG A 224 20.40 14.28 -0.23
C ARG A 224 20.23 13.63 1.15
N ALA A 225 19.60 14.31 2.10
CA ALA A 225 19.41 13.81 3.45
C ALA A 225 18.47 12.59 3.48
N ASP A 226 17.38 12.63 2.70
CA ASP A 226 16.43 11.50 2.61
C ASP A 226 17.08 10.29 1.92
N ILE A 227 17.85 10.51 0.84
CA ILE A 227 18.60 9.43 0.17
C ILE A 227 19.64 8.81 1.12
N ALA A 228 20.33 9.65 1.91
CA ALA A 228 21.31 9.17 2.88
C ALA A 228 20.64 8.31 3.97
N ALA A 229 19.51 8.76 4.52
CA ALA A 229 18.82 8.07 5.61
C ALA A 229 18.01 6.85 5.14
N ARG A 230 17.22 7.00 4.08
CA ARG A 230 16.18 6.06 3.63
C ARG A 230 16.42 5.47 2.25
N GLY A 231 17.47 5.89 1.55
CA GLY A 231 17.83 5.32 0.26
C GLY A 231 17.13 5.99 -0.93
N GLN A 232 17.54 5.63 -2.14
CA GLN A 232 16.92 6.07 -3.39
C GLN A 232 15.65 5.25 -3.67
N ARG A 233 14.61 5.84 -4.26
CA ARG A 233 13.47 5.12 -4.84
C ARG A 233 13.94 4.42 -6.11
N ALA A 234 14.33 3.16 -6.00
CA ALA A 234 14.90 2.37 -7.09
C ALA A 234 13.84 1.86 -8.07
N TYR A 235 12.62 1.57 -7.58
CA TYR A 235 11.51 1.10 -8.42
C TYR A 235 10.19 1.78 -8.05
N THR A 236 9.29 1.84 -9.03
CA THR A 236 7.87 2.10 -8.82
C THR A 236 7.07 0.86 -9.22
N PHE A 237 6.09 0.49 -8.40
CA PHE A 237 5.16 -0.59 -8.67
C PHE A 237 3.73 -0.07 -8.69
N LEU A 238 3.06 -0.19 -9.83
CA LEU A 238 1.73 0.33 -10.08
C LEU A 238 0.77 -0.81 -10.42
N VAL A 239 -0.46 -0.79 -9.90
CA VAL A 239 -1.53 -1.73 -10.29
C VAL A 239 -2.78 -0.96 -10.68
N TYR A 240 -3.33 -1.23 -11.86
CA TYR A 240 -4.62 -0.68 -12.27
C TYR A 240 -5.74 -1.43 -11.53
N LEU A 241 -6.57 -0.73 -10.76
CA LEU A 241 -7.61 -1.35 -9.93
C LEU A 241 -8.97 -1.45 -10.64
N ASN A 242 -9.13 -0.71 -11.73
CA ASN A 242 -10.27 -0.80 -12.64
C ASN A 242 -9.81 -0.45 -14.06
N ASP A 243 -10.69 -0.59 -15.04
CA ASP A 243 -10.40 -0.29 -16.45
C ASP A 243 -11.58 0.30 -17.24
N ASP A 244 -12.70 0.60 -16.57
CA ASP A 244 -13.86 1.31 -17.14
C ASP A 244 -13.64 2.84 -17.15
N PHE A 245 -12.57 3.24 -17.83
CA PHE A 245 -12.23 4.63 -18.12
C PHE A 245 -11.53 4.72 -19.49
N ASP A 246 -11.66 5.85 -20.18
CA ASP A 246 -10.89 6.11 -21.38
C ASP A 246 -9.52 6.74 -21.03
N ALA A 247 -8.60 6.73 -21.99
CA ALA A 247 -7.22 7.17 -21.78
C ALA A 247 -6.63 6.55 -20.48
N GLY A 248 -6.05 7.35 -19.58
CA GLY A 248 -5.64 6.87 -18.26
C GLY A 248 -4.37 6.02 -18.23
N GLY A 249 -3.66 5.86 -19.35
CA GLY A 249 -2.37 5.19 -19.38
C GLY A 249 -1.27 5.98 -18.66
N THR A 250 -0.16 5.30 -18.38
CA THR A 250 1.09 5.91 -17.93
C THR A 250 1.98 6.14 -19.14
N HIS A 251 2.24 7.41 -19.47
CA HIS A 251 3.01 7.80 -20.64
C HIS A 251 4.45 8.15 -20.25
N PHE A 252 5.44 7.47 -20.82
CA PHE A 252 6.85 7.78 -20.65
C PHE A 252 7.30 8.71 -21.78
N ILE A 253 7.64 9.94 -21.42
CA ILE A 253 7.78 11.07 -22.36
C ILE A 253 8.95 10.83 -23.31
N ASP A 254 10.13 10.56 -22.76
CA ASP A 254 11.34 10.33 -23.54
C ASP A 254 11.26 9.07 -24.42
N LEU A 255 10.37 8.13 -24.07
CA LEU A 255 10.14 6.90 -24.82
C LEU A 255 9.05 7.06 -25.89
N GLY A 256 8.23 8.12 -25.82
CA GLY A 256 7.03 8.27 -26.63
C GLY A 256 6.04 7.10 -26.48
N GLN A 257 6.08 6.40 -25.34
CA GLN A 257 5.37 5.13 -25.15
C GLN A 257 4.38 5.22 -23.99
N THR A 258 3.15 4.77 -24.23
CA THR A 258 2.10 4.67 -23.21
C THR A 258 1.85 3.23 -22.84
N PHE A 259 1.82 2.95 -21.54
CA PHE A 259 1.41 1.68 -20.97
C PHE A 259 0.05 1.84 -20.29
N ARG A 260 -0.86 0.89 -20.51
CA ARG A 260 -2.17 0.83 -19.87
C ARG A 260 -2.50 -0.62 -19.59
N GLY A 261 -2.59 -0.99 -18.31
CA GLY A 261 -3.03 -2.31 -17.90
C GLY A 261 -4.56 -2.39 -17.85
N LYS A 262 -5.09 -3.61 -17.90
CA LYS A 262 -6.47 -3.92 -17.50
C LYS A 262 -6.59 -3.94 -15.97
N ALA A 263 -7.81 -4.03 -15.46
CA ALA A 263 -8.05 -4.19 -14.03
C ALA A 263 -7.28 -5.41 -13.49
N GLY A 264 -6.50 -5.18 -12.43
CA GLY A 264 -5.64 -6.16 -11.77
C GLY A 264 -4.28 -6.38 -12.40
N GLU A 265 -3.93 -5.70 -13.50
CA GLU A 265 -2.59 -5.79 -14.09
C GLU A 265 -1.62 -4.79 -13.45
N ALA A 266 -0.38 -5.24 -13.25
CA ALA A 266 0.68 -4.40 -12.73
C ALA A 266 1.59 -3.86 -13.84
N LEU A 267 2.08 -2.64 -13.64
CA LEU A 267 3.14 -1.98 -14.40
C LEU A 267 4.22 -1.55 -13.40
N PHE A 268 5.47 -1.89 -13.65
CA PHE A 268 6.55 -1.53 -12.74
C PHE A 268 7.86 -1.36 -13.50
N TRP A 269 8.68 -0.43 -13.02
CA TRP A 269 9.89 -0.01 -13.70
C TRP A 269 10.97 0.40 -12.72
N ARG A 270 12.20 0.48 -13.22
CA ARG A 270 13.35 0.99 -12.50
C ARG A 270 13.44 2.49 -12.67
N ASN A 271 13.47 3.23 -11.57
CA ASN A 271 13.68 4.69 -11.55
C ASN A 271 15.17 5.06 -11.51
N ALA A 272 16.02 4.10 -11.13
CA ALA A 272 17.46 4.28 -11.05
C ALA A 272 18.18 3.12 -11.75
N THR A 273 19.35 3.45 -12.29
CA THR A 273 20.30 2.51 -12.90
C THR A 273 20.84 1.50 -11.87
N GLU A 274 21.61 0.51 -12.31
CA GLU A 274 22.22 -0.50 -11.41
C GLU A 274 23.23 0.09 -10.43
N THR A 275 23.80 1.24 -10.78
CA THR A 275 24.71 1.97 -9.91
C THR A 275 23.99 2.93 -8.96
N GLY A 276 22.65 2.96 -8.96
CA GLY A 276 21.83 3.81 -8.09
C GLY A 276 21.62 5.23 -8.61
N GLU A 277 22.15 5.56 -9.79
CA GLU A 277 21.95 6.88 -10.40
C GLU A 277 20.55 7.02 -10.99
N PRO A 278 19.85 8.16 -10.80
CA PRO A 278 18.57 8.43 -11.43
C PRO A 278 18.57 8.19 -12.94
N ASP A 279 17.51 7.56 -13.46
CA ASP A 279 17.32 7.37 -14.89
C ASP A 279 16.30 8.38 -15.44
N PRO A 280 16.71 9.51 -16.05
CA PRO A 280 15.78 10.54 -16.51
C PRO A 280 14.80 10.05 -17.59
N ARG A 281 15.11 8.93 -18.27
CA ARG A 281 14.23 8.33 -19.29
C ARG A 281 12.95 7.76 -18.70
N THR A 282 12.86 7.66 -17.37
CA THR A 282 11.65 7.24 -16.66
C THR A 282 10.73 8.42 -16.33
N THR A 283 11.00 9.61 -16.87
CA THR A 283 10.07 10.74 -16.80
C THR A 283 8.73 10.34 -17.42
N HIS A 284 7.66 10.47 -16.65
CA HIS A 284 6.36 9.98 -17.04
C HIS A 284 5.22 10.84 -16.52
N GLU A 285 4.03 10.62 -17.08
CA GLU A 285 2.79 11.26 -16.68
C GLU A 285 1.61 10.29 -16.68
N GLY A 286 0.62 10.60 -15.84
CA GLY A 286 -0.66 9.91 -15.88
C GLY A 286 -1.59 10.63 -16.86
N LEU A 287 -1.90 9.97 -17.98
CA LEU A 287 -2.83 10.53 -18.96
C LEU A 287 -4.21 10.77 -18.33
N THR A 288 -4.78 11.92 -18.64
CA THR A 288 -6.07 12.38 -18.09
C THR A 288 -7.21 11.49 -18.60
N PRO A 289 -7.98 10.80 -17.73
CA PRO A 289 -9.23 10.20 -18.15
C PRO A 289 -10.23 11.30 -18.54
N THR A 290 -11.00 11.07 -19.61
CA THR A 290 -12.08 11.96 -20.06
C THR A 290 -13.47 11.39 -19.77
N ARG A 291 -13.57 10.09 -19.47
CA ARG A 291 -14.75 9.36 -19.03
C ARG A 291 -14.37 8.28 -18.03
N GLY A 292 -15.25 8.02 -17.06
CA GLY A 292 -15.03 7.05 -15.99
C GLY A 292 -14.08 7.56 -14.92
N GLU A 293 -13.97 6.82 -13.81
CA GLU A 293 -13.00 7.08 -12.75
C GLU A 293 -11.83 6.10 -12.88
N LYS A 294 -10.60 6.53 -12.62
CA LYS A 294 -9.41 5.68 -12.64
C LYS A 294 -8.88 5.49 -11.24
N TRP A 295 -8.67 4.22 -10.86
CA TRP A 295 -8.11 3.81 -9.59
C TRP A 295 -6.81 3.06 -9.79
N VAL A 296 -5.79 3.45 -9.04
CA VAL A 296 -4.45 2.88 -9.17
C VAL A 296 -3.81 2.71 -7.80
N LEU A 297 -3.32 1.51 -7.49
CA LEU A 297 -2.39 1.29 -6.39
C LEU A 297 -0.98 1.66 -6.84
N SER A 298 -0.22 2.34 -5.98
CA SER A 298 1.20 2.63 -6.17
C SER A 298 1.99 2.34 -4.91
N ILE A 299 3.15 1.72 -5.08
CA ILE A 299 4.16 1.51 -4.03
C ILE A 299 5.51 1.90 -4.60
N PHE A 300 6.20 2.81 -3.90
CA PHE A 300 7.61 3.09 -4.15
C PHE A 300 8.49 2.08 -3.40
N ILE A 301 9.57 1.65 -4.05
CA ILE A 301 10.51 0.68 -3.50
C ILE A 301 11.88 1.34 -3.41
N ARG A 302 12.43 1.35 -2.20
CA ARG A 302 13.73 1.96 -1.89
C ARG A 302 14.86 0.95 -2.01
N ASP A 303 16.09 1.44 -2.15
CA ASP A 303 17.30 0.60 -2.09
C ASP A 303 17.78 0.32 -0.65
N LYS A 304 17.09 0.87 0.36
CA LYS A 304 17.30 0.59 1.79
C LYS A 304 15.99 0.21 2.50
N PRO A 305 16.07 -0.47 3.66
CA PRO A 305 14.91 -0.71 4.51
C PRO A 305 14.20 0.58 4.94
N GLN A 306 12.88 0.53 4.95
CA GLN A 306 11.97 1.58 5.40
C GLN A 306 11.41 1.19 6.76
N THR A 307 11.20 2.18 7.61
CA THR A 307 10.34 2.04 8.79
C THR A 307 8.90 2.01 8.28
N PHE A 308 8.25 0.85 8.37
CA PHE A 308 6.81 0.77 8.17
C PHE A 308 6.12 1.45 9.36
N GLY A 309 5.20 2.36 9.11
CA GLY A 309 4.58 3.20 10.15
C GLY A 309 3.79 4.30 9.51
#